data_AF-W1X509-F1
#
_entry.id   AF-W1X509-F1
#
_cell.length_a   1.000
_cell.length_b   1.000
_cell.length_c   1.000
_cell.angle_alpha   90.00
_cell.angle_beta   90.00
_cell.angle_gamma   90.00
#
_symmetry.space_group_name_H-M   'P 1'
#
loop_
_entity.id
_entity.type
_entity.pdbx_description
1 polymer ?
#
loop_
_entity_poly.entity_id
_entity_poly.type
_entity_poly.pdbx_seq_one_letter_code
_entity_poly.pdbx_strand_id
1 'polypeptide(L)'
;QSYKNLFAYTVDYLRNTKNIHNFLYVYSPNGPFENDKEYLSRYPGDEYIDILAFDMYHDDPLAEASKDPWMESLKETINLVQGIA
;
A
#
# COMPACT_ATOMS: atom_id res chain seq x y z
N GLN A 1 13.64 0.80 8.11
CA GLN A 1 14.74 1.07 7.16
C GLN A 1 14.98 -0.09 6.18
N SER A 2 15.17 -1.34 6.63
CA SER A 2 15.55 -2.46 5.74
C SER A 2 14.59 -2.70 4.57
N TYR A 3 13.28 -2.67 4.80
CA TYR A 3 12.29 -2.81 3.71
C TYR A 3 12.41 -1.71 2.66
N LYS A 4 12.54 -0.44 3.10
CA LYS A 4 12.70 0.72 2.20
C LYS A 4 13.91 0.54 1.28
N ASN A 5 15.05 0.16 1.86
CA ASN A 5 16.29 -0.08 1.12
C ASN A 5 16.16 -1.27 0.15
N LEU A 6 15.47 -2.36 0.57
CA LEU A 6 15.25 -3.53 -0.28
C LEU A 6 14.43 -3.15 -1.52
N PHE A 7 13.30 -2.44 -1.32
CA PHE A 7 12.44 -2.04 -2.43
C PHE A 7 13.18 -1.10 -3.39
N ALA A 8 13.83 -0.06 -2.86
CA ALA A 8 14.63 0.88 -3.65
C ALA A 8 15.71 0.17 -4.48
N TYR A 9 16.45 -0.77 -3.86
CA TYR A 9 17.43 -1.59 -4.56
C TYR A 9 16.80 -2.42 -5.68
N THR A 10 15.62 -3.02 -5.45
CA THR A 10 14.92 -3.78 -6.49
C THR A 10 14.55 -2.91 -7.68
N VAL A 11 14.01 -1.71 -7.45
CA VAL A 11 13.69 -0.75 -8.53
C VAL A 11 14.95 -0.36 -9.28
N ASP A 12 16.00 0.08 -8.59
CA ASP A 12 17.24 0.53 -9.22
C ASP A 12 17.95 -0.59 -9.99
N TYR A 13 17.94 -1.81 -9.46
CA TYR A 13 18.53 -2.95 -10.15
C TYR A 13 17.76 -3.25 -11.44
N LEU A 14 16.42 -3.32 -11.39
CA LEU A 14 15.61 -3.60 -12.57
C LEU A 14 15.67 -2.47 -13.61
N ARG A 15 15.45 -1.23 -13.18
CA ARG A 15 15.39 -0.03 -14.03
C ARG A 15 16.77 0.35 -14.58
N ASN A 16 17.77 0.50 -13.72
CA ASN A 16 19.04 1.10 -14.10
C ASN A 16 20.10 0.06 -14.48
N THR A 17 20.14 -1.09 -13.79
CA THR A 17 21.16 -2.14 -14.07
C THR A 17 20.71 -3.12 -15.15
N LYS A 18 19.44 -3.54 -15.12
CA LYS A 18 18.85 -4.48 -16.09
C LYS A 18 18.15 -3.77 -17.25
N ASN A 19 18.01 -2.44 -17.20
CA ASN A 19 17.44 -1.60 -18.25
C ASN A 19 15.99 -2.01 -18.63
N ILE A 20 15.19 -2.38 -17.63
CA ILE A 20 13.76 -2.71 -17.77
C ILE A 20 12.95 -1.42 -17.67
N HIS A 21 12.14 -1.13 -18.69
CA HIS A 21 11.39 0.14 -18.81
C HIS A 21 9.90 -0.06 -19.11
N ASN A 22 9.37 -1.24 -18.78
CA ASN A 22 7.98 -1.62 -19.02
C ASN A 22 7.25 -2.10 -17.75
N PHE A 23 7.78 -1.74 -16.57
CA PHE A 23 7.15 -2.01 -15.28
C PHE A 23 6.60 -0.73 -14.67
N LEU A 24 5.50 -0.87 -13.94
CA LEU A 24 5.04 0.08 -12.93
C LEU A 24 5.28 -0.55 -11.55
N TYR A 25 5.64 0.26 -10.57
CA TYR A 25 5.97 -0.16 -9.21
C TYR A 25 4.85 0.23 -8.24
N VAL A 26 4.36 -0.75 -7.49
CA VAL A 26 3.20 -0.60 -6.60
C VAL A 26 3.65 -0.78 -5.14
N TYR A 27 3.22 0.13 -4.26
CA TYR A 27 3.34 -0.03 -2.82
C TYR A 27 1.98 -0.39 -2.22
N SER A 28 1.87 -1.59 -1.64
CA SER A 28 0.61 -2.16 -1.13
C SER A 28 0.77 -2.79 0.27
N PRO A 29 0.93 -1.99 1.34
CA PRO A 29 0.93 -2.53 2.70
C PRO A 29 -0.44 -3.12 3.09
N ASN A 30 -0.46 -4.00 4.08
CA ASN A 30 -1.70 -4.58 4.61
C ASN A 30 -2.39 -3.62 5.58
N GLY A 31 -3.64 -3.25 5.30
CA GLY A 31 -4.47 -2.37 6.13
C GLY A 31 -5.32 -3.11 7.18
N PRO A 32 -6.24 -2.41 7.87
CA PRO A 32 -6.53 -0.96 7.73
C PRO A 32 -5.43 -0.07 8.35
N PHE A 33 -5.55 1.26 8.19
CA PHE A 33 -4.61 2.23 8.75
C PHE A 33 -5.33 3.33 9.53
N GLU A 34 -4.72 3.83 10.59
CA GLU A 34 -5.23 4.93 11.41
C GLU A 34 -4.89 6.31 10.82
N ASN A 35 -3.76 6.43 10.10
CA ASN A 35 -3.28 7.70 9.52
C ASN A 35 -2.18 7.48 8.46
N ASP A 36 -1.84 8.56 7.72
CA ASP A 36 -0.84 8.55 6.66
C ASP A 36 0.54 8.08 7.14
N LYS A 37 0.93 8.40 8.38
CA LYS A 37 2.23 8.00 8.92
C LYS A 37 2.32 6.48 9.09
N GLU A 38 1.21 5.82 9.44
CA GLU A 38 1.16 4.36 9.52
C GLU A 38 1.30 3.73 8.13
N TYR A 39 0.49 4.20 7.17
CA TYR A 39 0.54 3.75 5.78
C TYR A 39 1.95 3.93 5.18
N LEU A 40 2.56 5.10 5.40
CA LEU A 40 3.88 5.48 4.85
C LEU A 40 5.06 4.97 5.70
N SER A 41 4.82 4.22 6.78
CA SER A 41 5.87 3.76 7.71
C SER A 41 7.00 2.98 7.00
N ARG A 42 6.67 2.27 5.91
CA ARG A 42 7.58 1.48 5.09
C ARG A 42 7.69 1.97 3.64
N TYR A 43 7.08 3.11 3.31
CA TYR A 43 7.14 3.70 1.99
C TYR A 43 8.60 4.01 1.57
N PRO A 44 9.05 3.53 0.40
CA PRO A 44 10.45 3.63 -0.02
C PRO A 44 10.85 5.01 -0.54
N GLY A 45 9.89 5.86 -0.94
CA GLY A 45 10.12 7.19 -1.49
C GLY A 45 9.35 7.41 -2.80
N ASP A 46 9.06 8.67 -3.11
CA ASP A 46 8.29 9.08 -4.31
C ASP A 46 9.00 8.72 -5.61
N GLU A 47 10.33 8.61 -5.58
CA GLU A 47 11.15 8.24 -6.74
C GLU A 47 11.07 6.75 -7.13
N TYR A 48 10.39 5.92 -6.33
CA TYR A 48 10.33 4.47 -6.50
C TYR A 48 8.91 3.90 -6.74
N ILE A 49 7.85 4.68 -6.54
CA ILE A 49 6.47 4.18 -6.57
C ILE A 49 5.63 4.93 -7.60
N ASP A 50 4.94 4.17 -8.46
CA ASP A 50 3.98 4.69 -9.43
C ASP A 50 2.54 4.61 -8.91
N ILE A 51 2.23 3.62 -8.07
CA ILE A 51 0.86 3.34 -7.59
C ILE A 51 0.87 3.12 -6.08
N LEU A 52 0.06 3.91 -5.38
CA LEU A 52 -0.31 3.70 -3.99
C LEU A 52 -1.52 2.76 -3.92
N ALA A 53 -1.41 1.67 -3.16
CA ALA A 53 -2.43 0.66 -2.99
C ALA A 53 -2.39 0.08 -1.57
N PHE A 54 -3.27 -0.86 -1.27
CA PHE A 54 -3.24 -1.61 -0.01
C PHE A 54 -3.91 -2.97 -0.20
N ASP A 55 -3.53 -3.92 0.65
CA ASP A 55 -4.20 -5.20 0.76
C ASP A 55 -5.08 -5.18 2.01
N MET A 56 -6.30 -5.71 1.92
CA MET A 56 -7.22 -5.82 3.06
C MET A 56 -8.18 -6.99 2.85
N TYR A 57 -8.33 -7.83 3.88
CA TYR A 57 -9.17 -9.02 3.85
C TYR A 57 -10.26 -8.93 4.92
N HIS A 58 -11.37 -9.63 4.67
CA HIS A 58 -12.42 -9.87 5.66
C HIS A 58 -12.40 -11.35 6.01
N ASP A 59 -12.03 -11.71 7.24
CA ASP A 59 -11.85 -13.09 7.67
C ASP A 59 -12.78 -13.53 8.81
N ASP A 60 -13.52 -12.59 9.44
CA ASP A 60 -14.52 -12.87 10.48
C ASP A 60 -15.84 -12.09 10.27
N PRO A 61 -16.61 -12.42 9.21
CA PRO A 61 -17.86 -11.74 8.92
C PRO A 61 -18.94 -11.99 9.97
N LEU A 62 -19.63 -10.92 10.38
CA LEU A 62 -20.80 -11.03 11.23
C LEU A 62 -21.98 -11.65 10.47
N ALA A 63 -22.76 -12.49 11.17
CA ALA A 63 -23.95 -13.11 10.59
C ALA A 63 -24.99 -12.07 10.11
N GLU A 64 -25.07 -10.93 10.79
CA GLU A 64 -25.88 -9.78 10.37
C GLU A 64 -25.01 -8.76 9.63
N ALA A 65 -24.96 -8.85 8.30
CA ALA A 65 -24.10 -8.01 7.46
C ALA A 65 -24.31 -6.49 7.67
N SER A 66 -25.50 -6.04 8.06
CA SER A 66 -25.77 -4.61 8.32
C SER A 66 -25.11 -4.08 9.60
N LYS A 67 -24.65 -4.96 10.49
CA LYS A 67 -23.91 -4.61 11.71
C LYS A 67 -22.40 -4.79 11.54
N ASP A 68 -21.97 -5.32 10.39
CA ASP A 68 -20.58 -5.61 10.11
C ASP A 68 -19.81 -4.31 9.80
N PRO A 69 -18.76 -3.97 10.58
CA PRO A 69 -18.05 -2.71 10.41
C PRO A 69 -17.04 -2.75 9.25
N TRP A 70 -16.82 -3.90 8.61
CA TRP A 70 -15.73 -4.07 7.65
C TRP A 70 -15.84 -3.13 6.45
N MET A 71 -17.04 -2.94 5.89
CA MET A 71 -17.24 -2.04 4.74
C MET A 71 -16.97 -0.57 5.10
N GLU A 72 -17.30 -0.13 6.31
CA GLU A 72 -16.98 1.22 6.77
C GLU A 72 -15.47 1.38 6.97
N SER A 73 -14.79 0.41 7.59
CA SER A 73 -13.33 0.42 7.75
C SER A 73 -12.58 0.37 6.41
N LEU A 74 -13.09 -0.39 5.43
CA LEU A 74 -12.57 -0.40 4.06
C LEU A 74 -12.70 0.99 3.43
N LYS A 75 -13.86 1.64 3.56
CA LYS A 75 -14.10 2.98 3.02
C LYS A 75 -13.20 4.03 3.67
N GLU A 76 -12.98 3.96 4.98
CA GLU A 76 -12.03 4.83 5.70
C GLU A 76 -10.60 4.64 5.16
N THR A 77 -10.17 3.38 4.97
CA THR A 77 -8.86 3.05 4.40
C THR A 77 -8.71 3.57 2.96
N ILE A 78 -9.73 3.42 2.12
CA ILE A 78 -9.76 3.97 0.75
C ILE A 78 -9.58 5.49 0.79
N ASN A 79 -10.36 6.20 1.63
CA ASN A 79 -10.30 7.65 1.72
C ASN A 79 -8.93 8.15 2.22
N LEU A 80 -8.33 7.45 3.19
CA LEU A 80 -7.00 7.76 3.68
C LEU A 80 -5.95 7.62 2.57
N VAL A 81 -5.90 6.47 1.89
CA VAL A 81 -4.90 6.23 0.83
C VAL A 81 -5.13 7.17 -0.37
N GLN A 82 -6.39 7.44 -0.72
CA GLN A 82 -6.73 8.42 -1.76
C GLN A 82 -6.28 9.85 -1.40
N GLY A 83 -6.28 10.21 -0.12
CA GLY A 83 -5.84 11.54 0.34
C GLY A 83 -4.33 11.77 0.26
N ILE A 84 -3.54 10.70 0.11
CA ILE A 84 -2.07 10.75 -0.05
C ILE A 84 -1.68 10.90 -1.53
N ALA A 85 -2.50 10.36 -2.43
CA ALA A 85 -2.25 10.31 -3.87
C ALA A 85 -2.52 11.64 -4.61
#